data_AF-Q12QS6-F1
#
_entry.id   AF-Q12QS6-F1
#
_cell.length_a   1.000
_cell.length_b   1.000
_cell.length_c   1.000
_cell.angle_alpha   90.00
_cell.angle_beta   90.00
_cell.angle_gamma   90.00
#
_symmetry.space_group_name_H-M   'P 1'
#
loop_
_entity.id
_entity.type
_entity.pdbx_description
1 polymer ?
#
loop_
_entity_poly.entity_id
_entity_poly.type
_entity_poly.pdbx_seq_one_letter_code
_entity_poly.pdbx_strand_id
1 'polypeptide(L)'
;MNTSLLSPLMQLLNKVKVTISSFHHLKVGAFLLCLCGMSGTLMAQELTAMSAWVNQDGSTLYINSINAQGELTGSYINRAAGFACQNSPYPVNGWVFGTAISFSTKWLNSVESCNSITSWSGFYINTGGQGKISTLWQLVVNGSSSPSQILKGQDVFSQTSAIENKSLSLKP
;
A
#
# COMPACT_ATOMS: atom_id res chain seq x y z
N MET A 1 34.09 48.53 24.15
CA MET A 1 34.25 48.02 22.78
C MET A 1 34.00 46.52 22.79
N ASN A 2 32.80 46.06 22.44
CA ASN A 2 32.63 44.93 21.52
C ASN A 2 31.16 44.85 21.12
N THR A 3 30.93 44.76 19.81
CA THR A 3 29.65 44.87 19.11
C THR A 3 28.94 43.53 19.07
N SER A 4 27.64 43.54 19.40
CA SER A 4 26.74 42.40 19.33
C SER A 4 26.48 41.96 17.89
N LEU A 5 26.69 40.66 17.64
CA LEU A 5 26.27 39.94 16.44
C LEU A 5 24.74 39.95 16.33
N LEU A 6 24.23 40.65 15.32
CA LEU A 6 22.85 40.55 14.85
C LEU A 6 22.73 39.40 13.86
N SER A 7 21.72 38.55 14.06
CA SER A 7 21.48 37.34 13.28
C SER A 7 21.04 37.63 11.83
N PRO A 8 21.15 36.65 10.91
CA PRO A 8 20.80 36.79 9.48
C PRO A 8 19.33 37.21 9.22
N LEU A 9 18.46 37.10 10.23
CA LEU A 9 17.05 37.44 10.16
C LEU A 9 16.80 38.96 9.97
N MET A 10 17.70 39.81 10.49
CA MET A 10 17.58 41.28 10.38
C MET A 10 18.00 41.83 9.01
N GLN A 11 18.78 41.09 8.21
CA GLN A 11 19.11 41.52 6.84
C GLN A 11 17.97 41.22 5.84
N LEU A 12 17.13 40.23 6.12
CA LEU A 12 16.00 39.87 5.26
C LEU A 12 14.84 40.88 5.38
N LEU A 13 14.61 41.43 6.58
CA LEU A 13 13.59 42.46 6.82
C LEU A 13 13.88 43.79 6.12
N ASN A 14 15.15 44.13 5.88
CA ASN A 14 15.53 45.36 5.16
C ASN A 14 15.45 45.25 3.64
N LYS A 15 15.41 44.04 3.05
CA LYS A 15 15.17 43.87 1.60
C LYS A 15 13.69 43.97 1.22
N VAL A 16 12.77 43.82 2.17
CA VAL A 16 11.32 43.95 1.93
C VAL A 16 10.87 45.42 2.00
N LYS A 17 11.69 46.32 2.56
CA LYS A 17 11.32 47.73 2.77
C LYS A 17 11.64 48.68 1.61
N VAL A 18 12.24 48.19 0.53
CA VAL A 18 12.59 48.99 -0.65
C VAL A 18 11.84 48.44 -1.86
N THR A 19 10.94 49.27 -2.37
CA THR A 19 10.26 49.24 -3.69
C THR A 19 8.74 49.23 -3.58
N ILE A 20 8.15 50.30 -3.04
CA ILE A 20 6.84 50.78 -3.52
C ILE A 20 6.86 52.31 -3.43
N SER A 21 7.35 52.98 -4.47
CA SER A 21 7.15 54.41 -4.70
C SER A 21 6.39 54.61 -6.00
N SER A 22 5.23 55.25 -5.88
CA SER A 22 4.55 56.04 -6.92
C SER A 22 4.01 55.33 -8.15
N PHE A 23 2.73 54.93 -8.12
CA PHE A 23 1.86 54.94 -9.30
C PHE A 23 0.47 55.45 -8.93
N HIS A 24 0.09 56.55 -9.57
CA HIS A 24 -1.23 57.18 -9.49
C HIS A 24 -2.28 56.35 -10.27
N HIS A 25 -3.50 56.34 -9.72
CA HIS A 25 -4.79 56.02 -10.37
C HIS A 25 -4.92 54.67 -11.11
N LEU A 26 -5.38 53.63 -10.41
CA LEU A 26 -6.41 52.73 -10.98
C LEU A 26 -7.26 52.05 -9.90
N LYS A 27 -8.56 52.02 -10.17
CA LYS A 27 -9.66 51.60 -9.30
C LYS A 27 -9.78 50.08 -9.24
N VAL A 28 -10.22 49.59 -8.07
CA VAL A 28 -11.08 48.41 -7.84
C VAL A 28 -10.50 47.04 -8.25
N GLY A 29 -10.42 46.13 -7.27
CA GLY A 29 -10.29 44.70 -7.53
C GLY A 29 -9.66 43.93 -6.39
N ALA A 30 -10.36 43.79 -5.26
CA ALA A 30 -9.99 42.81 -4.24
C ALA A 30 -10.18 41.39 -4.83
N PHE A 31 -9.08 40.71 -5.12
CA PHE A 31 -9.08 39.27 -5.39
C PHE A 31 -8.00 38.62 -4.53
N LEU A 32 -8.32 38.45 -3.25
CA LEU A 32 -7.50 37.67 -2.32
C LEU A 32 -7.81 36.19 -2.60
N LEU A 33 -7.00 35.59 -3.48
CA LEU A 33 -7.08 34.17 -3.82
C LEU A 33 -6.70 33.35 -2.58
N CYS A 34 -7.71 32.82 -1.88
CA CYS A 34 -7.52 31.90 -0.78
C CYS A 34 -7.02 30.56 -1.35
N LEU A 35 -5.71 30.34 -1.38
CA LEU A 35 -5.13 29.01 -1.57
C LEU A 35 -5.39 28.20 -0.30
N CYS A 36 -6.56 27.57 -0.22
CA CYS A 36 -6.76 26.43 0.67
C CYS A 36 -5.86 25.31 0.16
N GLY A 37 -4.68 25.17 0.76
CA GLY A 37 -3.83 24.00 0.58
C GLY A 37 -4.61 22.77 1.03
N MET A 38 -5.21 22.05 0.08
CA MET A 38 -5.77 20.73 0.32
C MET A 38 -4.61 19.77 0.52
N SER A 39 -4.06 19.77 1.73
CA SER A 39 -3.23 18.66 2.20
C SER A 39 -4.13 17.45 2.29
N GLY A 40 -4.24 16.70 1.18
CA GLY A 40 -4.84 15.37 1.20
C GLY A 40 -3.97 14.48 2.07
N THR A 41 -4.38 14.26 3.32
CA THR A 41 -3.81 13.20 4.14
C THR A 41 -4.19 11.88 3.48
N LEU A 42 -3.21 11.23 2.84
CA LEU A 42 -3.31 9.82 2.48
C LEU A 42 -3.58 9.05 3.77
N MET A 43 -4.82 8.62 3.96
CA MET A 43 -5.20 7.69 5.01
C MET A 43 -4.46 6.39 4.71
N ALA A 44 -3.43 6.05 5.49
CA ALA A 44 -2.81 4.74 5.38
C ALA A 44 -3.87 3.69 5.72
N GLN A 45 -4.13 2.76 4.79
CA GLN A 45 -5.15 1.77 5.04
C GLN A 45 -4.61 0.71 5.99
N GLU A 46 -5.33 0.53 7.08
CA GLU A 46 -5.13 -0.57 8.00
C GLU A 46 -5.43 -1.90 7.33
N LEU A 47 -5.14 -3.00 8.02
CA LEU A 47 -5.41 -4.34 7.53
C LEU A 47 -6.92 -4.62 7.64
N THR A 48 -7.66 -4.18 6.62
CA THR A 48 -9.14 -4.23 6.60
C THR A 48 -9.67 -5.20 5.54
N ALA A 49 -10.95 -5.56 5.68
CA ALA A 49 -11.70 -6.18 4.59
C ALA A 49 -11.68 -5.30 3.33
N MET A 50 -11.95 -5.90 2.17
CA MET A 50 -11.97 -5.26 0.85
C MET A 50 -10.70 -4.46 0.52
N SER A 51 -9.53 -5.02 0.89
CA SER A 51 -8.21 -4.43 0.63
C SER A 51 -7.39 -5.30 -0.32
N ALA A 52 -6.47 -4.67 -1.05
CA ALA A 52 -5.60 -5.34 -2.02
C ALA A 52 -4.13 -5.00 -1.78
N TRP A 53 -3.27 -6.01 -1.92
CA TRP A 53 -1.87 -5.95 -1.52
C TRP A 53 -1.00 -6.64 -2.55
N VAL A 54 0.00 -5.94 -3.11
CA VAL A 54 0.90 -6.45 -4.15
C VAL A 54 2.30 -6.69 -3.59
N ASN A 55 2.88 -7.86 -3.82
CA ASN A 55 4.27 -8.14 -3.42
C ASN A 55 5.30 -7.66 -4.46
N GLN A 56 6.58 -7.86 -4.16
CA GLN A 56 7.70 -7.51 -5.04
C GLN A 56 7.68 -8.23 -6.41
N ASP A 57 6.98 -9.35 -6.50
CA ASP A 57 6.88 -10.16 -7.73
C ASP A 57 5.62 -9.83 -8.55
N GLY A 58 4.83 -8.83 -8.14
CA GLY A 58 3.60 -8.43 -8.81
C GLY A 58 2.39 -9.34 -8.50
N SER A 59 2.55 -10.34 -7.64
CA SER A 59 1.44 -11.16 -7.14
C SER A 59 0.56 -10.34 -6.20
N THR A 60 -0.74 -10.59 -6.21
CA THR A 60 -1.70 -9.80 -5.43
C THR A 60 -2.54 -10.67 -4.50
N LEU A 61 -2.56 -10.29 -3.22
CA LEU A 61 -3.54 -10.74 -2.24
C LEU A 61 -4.72 -9.77 -2.24
N TYR A 62 -5.92 -10.31 -2.45
CA TYR A 62 -7.19 -9.61 -2.29
C TYR A 62 -7.87 -10.15 -1.03
N ILE A 63 -8.04 -9.29 -0.02
CA ILE A 63 -8.75 -9.60 1.21
C ILE A 63 -10.22 -9.22 1.00
N ASN A 64 -11.11 -10.20 1.02
CA ASN A 64 -12.54 -9.98 0.80
C ASN A 64 -13.24 -9.68 2.12
N SER A 65 -13.03 -10.51 3.14
CA SER A 65 -13.63 -10.30 4.47
C SER A 65 -12.64 -10.60 5.58
N ILE A 66 -12.83 -9.91 6.70
CA ILE A 66 -12.27 -10.24 8.01
C ILE A 66 -13.46 -10.19 8.96
N ASN A 67 -13.83 -11.32 9.56
CA ASN A 67 -14.98 -11.35 10.47
C ASN A 67 -14.61 -10.79 11.86
N ALA A 68 -15.59 -10.71 12.77
CA ALA A 68 -15.38 -10.18 14.12
C ALA A 68 -14.38 -10.99 14.96
N GLN A 69 -14.12 -12.25 14.60
CA GLN A 69 -13.14 -13.13 15.24
C GLN A 69 -11.75 -13.03 14.59
N GLY A 70 -11.60 -12.21 13.54
CA GLY A 70 -10.36 -12.05 12.80
C GLY A 70 -10.14 -13.11 11.71
N GLU A 71 -11.11 -13.97 11.43
CA GLU A 71 -11.00 -14.95 10.34
C GLU A 71 -11.07 -14.23 9.00
N LEU A 72 -10.09 -14.51 8.14
CA LEU A 72 -9.90 -13.86 6.85
C LEU A 72 -10.37 -14.78 5.71
N THR A 73 -11.06 -14.20 4.73
CA THR A 73 -11.27 -14.83 3.42
C THR A 73 -10.80 -13.91 2.30
N GLY A 74 -10.37 -14.50 1.18
CA GLY A 74 -9.84 -13.72 0.08
C GLY A 74 -9.56 -14.52 -1.18
N SER A 75 -8.79 -13.91 -2.07
CA SER A 75 -8.21 -14.55 -3.25
C SER A 75 -6.78 -14.10 -3.47
N TYR A 76 -5.95 -14.98 -4.04
CA TYR A 76 -4.58 -14.69 -4.41
C TYR A 76 -4.40 -14.90 -5.91
N ILE A 77 -3.72 -13.97 -6.58
CA ILE A 77 -3.30 -14.14 -7.98
C ILE A 77 -1.78 -14.09 -8.02
N ASN A 78 -1.16 -15.23 -8.38
CA ASN A 78 0.28 -15.30 -8.59
C ASN A 78 0.67 -14.68 -9.92
N ARG A 79 1.78 -13.91 -9.91
CA ARG A 79 2.46 -13.38 -11.10
C ARG A 79 3.99 -13.52 -11.01
N ALA A 80 4.49 -14.28 -10.04
CA ALA A 80 5.91 -14.50 -9.87
C ALA A 80 6.50 -15.30 -11.04
N ALA A 81 7.55 -14.75 -11.66
CA ALA A 81 8.28 -15.44 -12.71
C ALA A 81 8.93 -16.72 -12.16
N GLY A 82 8.90 -17.80 -12.96
CA GLY A 82 9.46 -19.10 -12.56
C GLY A 82 8.52 -20.00 -11.75
N PHE A 83 7.34 -19.52 -11.35
CA PHE A 83 6.29 -20.33 -10.75
C PHE A 83 5.10 -20.52 -11.70
N ALA A 84 4.46 -21.68 -11.65
CA ALA A 84 3.20 -21.96 -12.35
C ALA A 84 1.99 -21.34 -11.61
N CYS A 85 0.76 -21.68 -11.97
CA CYS A 85 -0.46 -21.18 -11.33
C CYS A 85 -0.59 -19.65 -11.40
N GLN A 86 -0.22 -19.05 -12.53
CA GLN A 86 -0.25 -17.60 -12.71
C GLN A 86 -1.60 -17.11 -13.25
N ASN A 87 -1.90 -15.82 -13.01
CA ASN A 87 -2.96 -15.08 -13.69
C ASN A 87 -4.39 -15.61 -13.50
N SER A 88 -4.61 -16.53 -12.56
CA SER A 88 -5.93 -17.01 -12.15
C SER A 88 -6.10 -16.89 -10.63
N PRO A 89 -7.33 -16.68 -10.11
CA PRO A 89 -7.57 -16.53 -8.69
C PRO A 89 -7.53 -17.88 -7.97
N TYR A 90 -6.86 -17.91 -6.82
CA TYR A 90 -6.85 -19.02 -5.88
C TYR A 90 -7.49 -18.59 -4.56
N PRO A 91 -8.40 -19.39 -3.97
CA PRO A 91 -9.02 -19.05 -2.69
C PRO A 91 -7.99 -18.88 -1.58
N VAL A 92 -8.26 -17.93 -0.68
CA VAL A 92 -7.45 -17.66 0.51
C VAL A 92 -8.32 -17.76 1.75
N ASN A 93 -7.77 -18.39 2.79
CA ASN A 93 -8.26 -18.28 4.16
C ASN A 93 -7.12 -17.84 5.09
N GLY A 94 -7.44 -17.41 6.31
CA GLY A 94 -6.41 -16.94 7.24
C GLY A 94 -6.96 -16.35 8.52
N TRP A 95 -6.08 -15.68 9.26
CA TRP A 95 -6.40 -14.99 10.50
C TRP A 95 -5.68 -13.64 10.59
N VAL A 96 -6.34 -12.70 11.24
CA VAL A 96 -5.81 -11.39 11.60
C VAL A 96 -5.95 -11.21 13.11
N PHE A 97 -4.87 -10.79 13.76
CA PHE A 97 -4.85 -10.50 15.19
C PHE A 97 -4.03 -9.25 15.44
N GLY A 98 -4.70 -8.11 15.68
CA GLY A 98 -4.03 -6.82 15.72
C GLY A 98 -3.34 -6.53 14.39
N THR A 99 -2.01 -6.40 14.41
CA THR A 99 -1.21 -6.23 13.18
C THR A 99 -0.68 -7.55 12.62
N ALA A 100 -0.77 -8.67 13.35
CA ALA A 100 -0.33 -9.97 12.88
C ALA A 100 -1.35 -10.54 11.87
N ILE A 101 -0.84 -11.20 10.83
CA ILE A 101 -1.66 -11.84 9.80
C ILE A 101 -1.04 -13.18 9.42
N SER A 102 -1.89 -14.20 9.26
CA SER A 102 -1.57 -15.42 8.53
C SER A 102 -2.60 -15.63 7.43
N PHE A 103 -2.17 -16.16 6.30
CA PHE A 103 -3.07 -16.57 5.24
C PHE A 103 -2.46 -17.72 4.45
N SER A 104 -3.31 -18.55 3.86
CA SER A 104 -2.91 -19.73 3.09
C SER A 104 -3.70 -19.84 1.80
N THR A 105 -3.06 -20.38 0.78
CA THR A 105 -3.73 -20.74 -0.47
C THR A 105 -3.33 -22.14 -0.90
N LYS A 106 -4.33 -22.93 -1.29
CA LYS A 106 -4.12 -24.18 -2.01
C LYS A 106 -4.01 -23.84 -3.48
N TRP A 107 -2.93 -24.27 -4.14
CA TRP A 107 -2.71 -24.05 -5.57
C TRP A 107 -3.52 -25.03 -6.42
N LEU A 108 -4.83 -24.93 -6.31
CA LEU A 108 -5.82 -25.63 -7.13
C LEU A 108 -7.02 -24.72 -7.34
N ASN A 109 -7.37 -24.46 -8.59
CA ASN A 109 -8.63 -23.84 -8.96
C ASN A 109 -9.24 -24.59 -10.17
N SER A 110 -10.21 -23.99 -10.84
CA SER A 110 -10.90 -24.59 -11.99
C SER A 110 -10.04 -24.67 -13.27
N VAL A 111 -8.92 -23.94 -13.34
CA VAL A 111 -8.09 -23.84 -14.55
C VAL A 111 -6.74 -24.53 -14.41
N GLU A 112 -6.15 -24.56 -13.22
CA GLU A 112 -4.80 -25.08 -13.01
C GLU A 112 -4.58 -25.60 -11.58
N SER A 113 -3.71 -26.59 -11.44
CA SER A 113 -3.25 -27.16 -10.17
C SER A 113 -1.72 -27.24 -10.15
N CYS A 114 -1.11 -26.72 -9.09
CA CYS A 114 0.33 -26.84 -8.83
C CYS A 114 0.66 -27.78 -7.67
N ASN A 115 -0.30 -28.64 -7.28
CA ASN A 115 -0.12 -29.74 -6.34
C ASN A 115 0.59 -29.34 -5.02
N SER A 116 0.31 -28.14 -4.52
CA SER A 116 0.98 -27.56 -3.37
C SER A 116 0.08 -26.60 -2.59
N ILE A 117 0.52 -26.23 -1.40
CA ILE A 117 -0.10 -25.22 -0.54
C ILE A 117 1.00 -24.26 -0.08
N THR A 118 0.75 -22.96 -0.17
CA THR A 118 1.63 -21.94 0.44
C THR A 118 0.91 -21.27 1.60
N SER A 119 1.63 -21.07 2.69
CA SER A 119 1.16 -20.35 3.87
C SER A 119 2.12 -19.21 4.20
N TRP A 120 1.57 -18.02 4.40
CA TRP A 120 2.29 -16.82 4.82
C TRP A 120 1.99 -16.51 6.28
N SER A 121 2.98 -16.00 6.99
CA SER A 121 2.84 -15.47 8.35
C SER A 121 3.63 -14.17 8.43
N GLY A 122 3.02 -13.13 8.95
CA GLY A 122 3.60 -11.79 8.90
C GLY A 122 2.89 -10.78 9.77
N PHE A 123 3.23 -9.52 9.52
CA PHE A 123 2.70 -8.40 10.27
C PHE A 123 2.59 -7.14 9.39
N TYR A 124 1.56 -6.34 9.69
CA TYR A 124 1.33 -5.03 9.10
C TYR A 124 2.29 -3.98 9.68
N ILE A 125 2.80 -3.11 8.81
CA ILE A 125 3.56 -1.91 9.16
C ILE A 125 3.11 -0.73 8.31
N ASN A 126 3.19 0.48 8.86
CA ASN A 126 3.04 1.71 8.11
C ASN A 126 4.41 2.39 8.00
N THR A 127 4.91 2.56 6.79
CA THR A 127 6.19 3.23 6.52
C THR A 127 5.98 4.32 5.48
N GLY A 128 6.25 5.58 5.84
CA GLY A 128 6.09 6.72 4.93
C GLY A 128 4.64 6.97 4.49
N GLY A 129 3.66 6.64 5.34
CA GLY A 129 2.23 6.79 5.03
C GLY A 129 1.67 5.71 4.10
N GLN A 130 2.43 4.64 3.85
CA GLN A 130 2.02 3.49 3.03
C GLN A 130 1.97 2.23 3.87
N GLY A 131 0.82 1.54 3.81
CA GLY A 131 0.63 0.24 4.45
C GLY A 131 1.44 -0.84 3.75
N LYS A 132 2.09 -1.71 4.53
CA LYS A 132 2.80 -2.89 4.05
C LYS A 132 2.52 -4.09 4.94
N ILE A 133 2.61 -5.29 4.37
CA ILE A 133 2.56 -6.56 5.09
C ILE A 133 3.88 -7.28 4.83
N SER A 134 4.73 -7.39 5.85
CA SER A 134 5.97 -8.16 5.77
C SER A 134 5.72 -9.60 6.19
N THR A 135 6.08 -10.57 5.37
CA THR A 135 5.76 -11.99 5.60
C THR A 135 6.95 -12.91 5.42
N LEU A 136 6.93 -14.04 6.11
CA LEU A 136 7.65 -15.25 5.73
C LEU A 136 6.64 -16.25 5.19
N TRP A 137 7.03 -17.03 4.18
CA TRP A 137 6.18 -18.07 3.63
C TRP A 137 6.84 -19.43 3.62
N GLN A 138 5.98 -20.46 3.63
CA GLN A 138 6.34 -21.85 3.46
C GLN A 138 5.45 -22.47 2.39
N LEU A 139 6.05 -23.17 1.42
CA LEU A 139 5.35 -23.92 0.39
C LEU A 139 5.62 -25.40 0.59
N VAL A 140 4.54 -26.17 0.78
CA VAL A 140 4.58 -27.62 0.85
C VAL A 140 4.00 -28.22 -0.42
N VAL A 141 4.73 -29.17 -1.01
CA VAL A 141 4.28 -29.94 -2.17
C VAL A 141 3.62 -31.22 -1.67
N ASN A 142 2.46 -31.55 -2.22
CA ASN A 142 1.78 -32.81 -1.93
C ASN A 142 2.69 -34.00 -2.31
N GLY A 143 2.79 -35.00 -1.42
CA GLY A 143 3.70 -36.14 -1.58
C GLY A 143 5.13 -35.89 -1.10
N SER A 144 5.42 -34.73 -0.48
CA SER A 144 6.72 -34.52 0.19
C SER A 144 6.94 -35.56 1.29
N SER A 145 8.17 -36.05 1.41
CA SER A 145 8.59 -37.08 2.37
C SER A 145 9.64 -36.59 3.38
N SER A 146 10.16 -35.37 3.21
CA SER A 146 11.14 -34.75 4.10
C SER A 146 10.79 -33.29 4.38
N PRO A 147 10.98 -32.80 5.63
CA PRO A 147 10.80 -31.38 5.94
C PRO A 147 11.68 -30.43 5.11
N SER A 148 12.81 -30.93 4.59
CA SER A 148 13.71 -30.16 3.73
C SER A 148 13.11 -29.80 2.36
N GLN A 149 12.03 -30.49 1.94
CA GLN A 149 11.30 -30.20 0.71
C GLN A 149 10.31 -29.04 0.86
N ILE A 150 10.08 -28.56 2.09
CA ILE A 150 9.28 -27.36 2.33
C ILE A 150 10.12 -26.15 1.92
N LEU A 151 9.73 -25.52 0.80
CA LEU A 151 10.36 -24.30 0.33
C LEU A 151 9.99 -23.14 1.25
N LYS A 152 10.90 -22.17 1.38
CA LYS A 152 10.73 -21.01 2.26
C LYS A 152 11.14 -19.74 1.52
N GLY A 153 10.54 -18.62 1.89
CA GLY A 153 10.95 -17.31 1.41
C GLY A 153 10.29 -16.17 2.19
N GLN A 154 10.39 -14.98 1.63
CA GLN A 154 9.87 -13.75 2.19
C GLN A 154 9.15 -12.96 1.10
N ASP A 155 7.98 -12.43 1.42
CA ASP A 155 7.28 -11.46 0.58
C ASP A 155 6.97 -10.21 1.39
N VAL A 156 7.09 -9.04 0.75
CA VAL A 156 6.62 -7.77 1.30
C VAL A 156 5.53 -7.24 0.39
N PHE A 157 4.30 -7.26 0.89
CA PHE A 157 3.17 -6.71 0.17
C PHE A 157 3.03 -5.22 0.49
N SER A 158 2.81 -4.40 -0.53
CA SER A 158 2.45 -2.99 -0.40
C SER A 158 0.99 -2.81 -0.77
N GLN A 159 0.30 -1.91 -0.07
CA GLN A 159 -1.08 -1.59 -0.36
C GLN A 159 -1.23 -1.09 -1.81
N THR A 160 -2.26 -1.55 -2.50
CA THR A 160 -2.71 -0.97 -3.76
C THR A 160 -4.07 -0.32 -3.56
N SER A 161 -4.26 0.88 -4.08
CA SER A 161 -5.59 1.51 -4.11
C SER A 161 -6.58 0.56 -4.79
N ALA A 162 -7.78 0.42 -4.22
CA ALA A 162 -8.89 -0.19 -4.94
C ALA A 162 -9.04 0.55 -6.28
N ILE A 163 -9.10 -0.19 -7.38
CA ILE A 163 -9.38 0.40 -8.69
C ILE A 163 -10.71 1.15 -8.53
N GLU A 164 -10.64 2.49 -8.62
CA GLU A 164 -11.82 3.35 -8.71
C GLU A 164 -12.81 2.72 -9.68
N ASN A 165 -14.11 2.76 -9.37
CA ASN A 165 -15.22 2.23 -10.16
C ASN A 165 -15.08 2.58 -11.65
N LYS A 166 -14.27 1.80 -12.38
CA LYS A 166 -14.15 1.90 -13.82
C LYS A 166 -15.37 1.16 -14.32
N SER A 167 -16.39 1.94 -14.66
CA SER A 167 -17.58 1.43 -15.32
C SER A 167 -17.14 0.46 -16.41
N LEU A 168 -17.57 -0.80 -16.31
CA LEU A 168 -17.48 -1.78 -17.38
C LEU A 168 -18.44 -1.33 -18.49
N SER A 169 -18.05 -0.31 -19.24
CA SER A 169 -18.73 0.02 -20.49
C SER A 169 -18.28 -0.99 -21.53
N LEU A 170 -19.16 -1.96 -21.81
CA LEU A 170 -19.10 -2.70 -23.05
C LEU A 170 -19.26 -1.67 -24.17
N LYS A 171 -18.22 -1.47 -24.98
CA LYS A 171 -18.40 -0.77 -26.26
C LYS A 171 -19.32 -1.65 -27.12
N PRO A 172 -20.41 -1.10 -27.67
CA PRO A 172 -21.27 -1.84 -28.59
C PRO A 172 -20.53 -2.25 -29.87
#